data_AF-A0A1C1YRW8-F1
#
_entry.id   AF-A0A1C1YRW8-F1
#
_cell.length_a   1.000
_cell.length_b   1.000
_cell.length_c   1.000
_cell.angle_alpha   90.00
_cell.angle_beta   90.00
_cell.angle_gamma   90.00
#
_symmetry.space_group_name_H-M   'P 1'
#
loop_
_entity.id
_entity.type
_entity.pdbx_description
1 polymer ?
#
loop_
_entity_poly.entity_id
_entity_poly.type
_entity_poly.pdbx_seq_one_letter_code
_entity_poly.pdbx_strand_id
1 'polypeptide(L)'
;MAIADLSDWMADFGKPGYLWYAKRLSGNDTLANKSHQAGPYIPKQVLFEVLPSINRPEVERPDAFFELYLDSHPEVRTIRAIWYNGKLHGGTRNETRLTGFGGAQSALLDPDSTGALAIFAFKVETETSPAECHVWVCGGEGTEADFVEERLGPVEPKIPVIWRPGVSDPQADLFTAVPSRASCWLQPSEIPEAWLTAFPTGREIIERTISLRPASAMPVDVRLMLRRACEFEIFKSIEEASWLPKIKEGFHSIDGFLGMANTILQSRKSRAGKSLEYHTAALLEEEGLAPGTAFVHNPLIEINKRPDFLFPSVAAYEDNSFPANRLRMLAAKTTCKDRWRQIINEADRIQTKHLLTLQEGVSEPQFNEMVEAGVRLVVPSGIHGSYPEAVRPHLITLEEFIGDVRTA
;
A
#
# COMPACT_ATOMS: atom_id res chain seq x y z
N MET A 1 -10.86 -17.91 -16.06
CA MET A 1 -11.90 -16.98 -16.53
C MET A 1 -11.60 -15.60 -15.99
N ALA A 2 -11.60 -15.37 -14.67
CA ALA A 2 -11.35 -14.05 -14.08
C ALA A 2 -10.11 -13.27 -14.60
N ILE A 3 -8.95 -13.92 -14.80
CA ILE A 3 -7.76 -13.24 -15.36
C ILE A 3 -7.94 -12.86 -16.85
N ALA A 4 -8.64 -13.67 -17.64
CA ALA A 4 -8.91 -13.34 -19.04
C ALA A 4 -9.87 -12.15 -19.12
N ASP A 5 -10.92 -12.16 -18.30
CA ASP A 5 -11.88 -11.07 -18.20
C ASP A 5 -11.20 -9.76 -17.74
N LEU A 6 -10.29 -9.84 -16.76
CA LEU A 6 -9.48 -8.71 -16.32
C LEU A 6 -8.52 -8.23 -17.42
N SER A 7 -7.89 -9.13 -18.17
CA SER A 7 -7.01 -8.77 -19.28
C SER A 7 -7.76 -8.00 -20.36
N ASP A 8 -8.95 -8.46 -20.73
CA ASP A 8 -9.81 -7.79 -21.70
C ASP A 8 -10.28 -6.42 -21.18
N TRP A 9 -10.69 -6.35 -19.91
CA TRP A 9 -11.03 -5.10 -19.23
C TRP A 9 -9.86 -4.10 -19.25
N MET A 10 -8.65 -4.54 -18.93
CA MET A 10 -7.45 -3.71 -18.96
C MET A 10 -7.07 -3.25 -20.37
N ALA A 11 -7.45 -4.00 -21.41
CA ALA A 11 -7.27 -3.60 -22.80
C ALA A 11 -8.30 -2.53 -23.20
N ASP A 12 -9.56 -2.71 -22.81
CA ASP A 12 -10.67 -1.81 -23.15
C ASP A 12 -10.57 -0.45 -22.46
N PHE A 13 -10.20 -0.44 -21.18
CA PHE A 13 -10.13 0.76 -20.35
C PHE A 13 -8.71 1.30 -20.19
N GLY A 14 -7.69 0.55 -20.61
CA GLY A 14 -6.28 0.98 -20.58
C GLY A 14 -5.82 1.73 -21.83
N LYS A 15 -6.76 2.36 -22.54
CA LYS A 15 -6.53 3.16 -23.76
C LYS A 15 -6.66 4.67 -23.47
N PRO A 16 -6.11 5.54 -24.33
CA PRO A 16 -6.22 6.99 -24.14
C PRO A 16 -7.68 7.45 -23.97
N GLY A 17 -7.91 8.44 -23.10
CA GLY A 17 -9.24 8.94 -22.74
C GLY A 17 -9.75 8.48 -21.37
N TYR A 18 -9.06 7.52 -20.74
CA TYR A 18 -9.31 7.13 -19.35
C TYR A 18 -8.24 7.65 -18.39
N LEU A 19 -8.63 7.86 -17.14
CA LEU A 19 -7.75 8.06 -16.00
C LEU A 19 -7.97 6.92 -15.02
N TRP A 20 -6.94 6.14 -14.77
CA TRP A 20 -6.97 5.09 -13.77
C TRP A 20 -6.53 5.65 -12.43
N TYR A 21 -7.34 5.38 -11.41
CA TYR A 21 -7.01 5.59 -10.02
C TYR A 21 -7.05 4.23 -9.32
N ALA A 22 -5.90 3.72 -8.90
CA ALA A 22 -5.78 2.43 -8.24
C ALA A 22 -5.42 2.62 -6.76
N LYS A 23 -6.11 1.91 -5.86
CA LYS A 23 -5.82 1.93 -4.42
C LYS A 23 -6.15 0.61 -3.74
N ARG A 24 -5.53 0.36 -2.59
CA ARG A 24 -6.01 -0.65 -1.64
C ARG A 24 -7.23 -0.13 -0.90
N LEU A 25 -8.29 -0.93 -0.79
CA LEU A 25 -9.49 -0.57 -0.02
C LEU A 25 -9.20 -0.69 1.49
N SER A 26 -9.50 0.36 2.25
CA SER A 26 -9.40 0.38 3.71
C SER A 26 -10.70 -0.08 4.36
N GLY A 27 -10.66 -0.43 5.64
CA GLY A 27 -11.83 -0.79 6.42
C GLY A 27 -12.85 0.35 6.54
N ASN A 28 -12.43 1.60 6.29
CA ASN A 28 -13.34 2.73 6.18
C ASN A 28 -14.07 2.77 4.83
N ASP A 29 -13.36 2.41 3.75
CA ASP A 29 -13.97 2.40 2.41
C ASP A 29 -15.07 1.34 2.33
N THR A 30 -14.83 0.17 2.96
CA THR A 30 -15.63 -1.06 2.86
C THR A 30 -16.63 -1.28 4.00
N LEU A 31 -16.93 -0.24 4.80
CA LEU A 31 -17.80 -0.37 5.99
C LEU A 31 -17.31 -1.35 7.09
N ALA A 32 -16.13 -1.98 6.95
CA ALA A 32 -15.63 -2.96 7.92
C ALA A 32 -15.45 -2.35 9.33
N ASN A 33 -15.03 -1.09 9.42
CA ASN A 33 -14.89 -0.38 10.68
C ASN A 33 -16.18 0.30 11.19
N LYS A 34 -17.31 0.09 10.50
CA LYS A 34 -18.65 0.65 10.82
C LYS A 34 -18.68 2.19 10.88
N SER A 35 -17.81 2.87 10.14
CA SER A 35 -17.80 4.33 10.09
C SER A 35 -19.08 4.90 9.46
N HIS A 36 -19.46 6.12 9.89
CA HIS A 36 -20.57 6.86 9.28
C HIS A 36 -20.27 7.36 7.86
N GLN A 37 -19.00 7.36 7.48
CA GLN A 37 -18.49 7.95 6.25
C GLN A 37 -17.72 6.89 5.49
N ALA A 38 -18.45 6.13 4.67
CA ALA A 38 -17.92 5.04 3.88
C ALA A 38 -17.88 5.35 2.39
N GLY A 39 -17.18 4.51 1.64
CA GLY A 39 -16.93 4.67 0.21
C GLY A 39 -15.46 4.95 -0.10
N PRO A 40 -14.96 4.45 -1.24
CA PRO A 40 -13.61 4.71 -1.71
C PRO A 40 -13.25 6.20 -1.71
N TYR A 41 -12.24 6.56 -0.93
CA TYR A 41 -11.70 7.93 -0.99
C TYR A 41 -11.01 8.18 -2.33
N ILE A 42 -11.43 9.24 -3.04
CA ILE A 42 -10.77 9.77 -4.23
C ILE A 42 -10.28 11.20 -3.92
N PRO A 43 -8.98 11.51 -4.16
CA PRO A 43 -8.46 12.85 -3.94
C PRO A 43 -9.19 13.92 -4.75
N LYS A 44 -9.35 15.10 -4.14
CA LYS A 44 -10.04 16.25 -4.75
C LYS A 44 -9.51 16.63 -6.12
N GLN A 45 -8.19 16.62 -6.29
CA GLN A 45 -7.57 16.99 -7.56
C GLN A 45 -7.94 16.01 -8.68
N VAL A 46 -8.02 14.71 -8.38
CA VAL A 46 -8.44 13.68 -9.34
C VAL A 46 -9.90 13.87 -9.72
N LEU A 47 -10.78 14.11 -8.74
CA LEU A 47 -12.20 14.33 -9.05
C LEU A 47 -12.43 15.62 -9.85
N PHE A 48 -11.65 16.68 -9.62
CA PHE A 48 -11.76 17.90 -10.43
C PHE A 48 -11.25 17.73 -11.86
N GLU A 49 -10.29 16.84 -12.08
CA GLU A 49 -9.83 16.49 -13.43
C GLU A 49 -10.88 15.68 -14.18
N VAL A 50 -11.48 14.68 -13.51
CA VAL A 50 -12.50 13.80 -14.12
C VAL A 50 -13.84 14.50 -14.30
N LEU A 51 -14.24 15.36 -13.36
CA LEU A 51 -15.50 16.11 -13.34
C LEU A 51 -15.21 17.60 -13.19
N PRO A 52 -14.77 18.29 -14.25
CA PRO A 52 -14.51 19.73 -14.19
C PRO A 52 -15.74 20.53 -13.76
N SER A 53 -16.95 20.04 -14.05
CA SER A 53 -18.22 20.68 -13.67
C SER A 53 -18.42 20.82 -12.16
N ILE A 54 -17.75 20.04 -11.31
CA ILE A 54 -17.85 20.21 -9.85
C ILE A 54 -16.80 21.17 -9.27
N ASN A 55 -15.80 21.59 -10.05
CA ASN A 55 -14.78 22.55 -9.60
C ASN A 55 -15.28 24.00 -9.71
N ARG A 56 -16.36 24.30 -8.98
CA ARG A 56 -17.03 25.61 -8.93
C ARG A 56 -16.94 26.21 -7.54
N PRO A 57 -15.83 26.90 -7.17
CA PRO A 57 -15.61 27.43 -5.82
C PRO A 57 -16.67 28.44 -5.37
N GLU A 58 -17.38 29.06 -6.30
CA GLU A 58 -18.43 30.05 -6.08
C GLU A 58 -19.79 29.43 -5.71
N VAL A 59 -20.02 28.15 -6.05
CA VAL A 59 -21.28 27.44 -5.76
C VAL A 59 -21.12 26.66 -4.46
N GLU A 60 -22.06 26.75 -3.53
CA GLU A 60 -22.00 25.94 -2.32
C GLU A 60 -22.36 24.47 -2.63
N ARG A 61 -21.48 23.53 -2.25
CA ARG A 61 -21.67 22.07 -2.42
C ARG A 61 -22.00 21.64 -3.86
N PRO A 62 -21.18 22.00 -4.87
CA PRO A 62 -21.44 21.58 -6.24
C PRO A 62 -21.31 20.05 -6.34
N ASP A 63 -22.20 19.47 -7.14
CA ASP A 63 -22.28 18.04 -7.37
C ASP A 63 -22.56 17.69 -8.84
N ALA A 64 -22.30 16.42 -9.16
CA ALA A 64 -22.57 15.81 -10.46
C ALA A 64 -22.90 14.33 -10.26
N PHE A 65 -23.64 13.76 -11.21
CA PHE A 65 -24.01 12.35 -11.23
C PHE A 65 -23.39 11.67 -12.46
N PHE A 66 -22.90 10.46 -12.30
CA PHE A 66 -22.35 9.65 -13.38
C PHE A 66 -22.58 8.16 -13.14
N GLU A 67 -22.54 7.36 -14.20
CA GLU A 67 -22.66 5.91 -14.09
C GLU A 67 -21.32 5.29 -13.69
N LEU A 68 -21.37 4.41 -12.68
CA LEU A 68 -20.27 3.57 -12.25
C LEU A 68 -20.63 2.11 -12.53
N TYR A 69 -19.80 1.46 -13.32
CA TYR A 69 -19.87 0.05 -13.67
C TYR A 69 -18.85 -0.70 -12.82
N LEU A 70 -19.31 -1.60 -11.95
CA LEU A 70 -18.46 -2.50 -11.21
C LEU A 70 -18.28 -3.78 -12.05
N ASP A 71 -17.37 -3.74 -13.01
CA ASP A 71 -17.24 -4.80 -14.03
C ASP A 71 -16.79 -6.14 -13.42
N SER A 72 -16.04 -6.11 -12.32
CA SER A 72 -15.68 -7.31 -11.53
C SER A 72 -16.88 -8.00 -10.86
N HIS A 73 -17.97 -7.28 -10.63
CA HIS A 73 -19.19 -7.79 -9.99
C HIS A 73 -20.39 -7.13 -10.70
N PRO A 74 -20.90 -7.70 -11.80
CA PRO A 74 -21.64 -7.01 -12.87
C PRO A 74 -22.84 -6.18 -12.38
N GLU A 75 -22.54 -5.00 -11.89
CA GLU A 75 -23.42 -4.07 -11.18
C GLU A 75 -23.18 -2.68 -11.76
N VAL A 76 -24.26 -1.93 -11.95
CA VAL A 76 -24.21 -0.55 -12.41
C VAL A 76 -24.96 0.33 -11.41
N ARG A 77 -24.35 1.47 -11.07
CA ARG A 77 -24.91 2.43 -10.13
C ARG A 77 -24.70 3.85 -10.62
N THR A 78 -25.73 4.68 -10.49
CA THR A 78 -25.58 6.13 -10.59
C THR A 78 -24.95 6.67 -9.30
N ILE A 79 -23.71 7.16 -9.41
CA ILE A 79 -22.92 7.70 -8.31
C ILE A 79 -22.99 9.22 -8.32
N ARG A 80 -23.05 9.81 -7.13
CA ARG A 80 -22.98 11.26 -6.91
C ARG A 80 -21.59 11.65 -6.46
N ALA A 81 -20.89 12.45 -7.26
CA ALA A 81 -19.72 13.20 -6.83
C ALA A 81 -20.15 14.54 -6.23
N ILE A 82 -19.64 14.89 -5.06
CA ILE A 82 -19.94 16.16 -4.39
C ILE A 82 -18.67 16.76 -3.80
N TRP A 83 -18.50 18.08 -3.94
CA TRP A 83 -17.47 18.84 -3.26
C TRP A 83 -18.03 19.57 -2.04
N TYR A 84 -17.72 19.09 -0.84
CA TYR A 84 -18.02 19.81 0.41
C TYR A 84 -17.03 20.97 0.59
N ASN A 85 -17.32 22.10 -0.03
CA ASN A 85 -16.48 23.31 -0.07
C ASN A 85 -16.78 24.34 1.02
N GLY A 86 -17.35 23.90 2.15
CA GLY A 86 -17.77 24.78 3.25
C GLY A 86 -16.72 25.77 3.72
N LYS A 87 -15.42 25.45 3.69
CA LYS A 87 -14.33 26.41 4.03
C LYS A 87 -14.37 27.69 3.19
N LEU A 88 -14.87 27.63 1.95
CA LEU A 88 -15.01 28.80 1.07
C LEU A 88 -16.27 29.62 1.39
N HIS A 89 -17.19 29.06 2.17
CA HIS A 89 -18.50 29.62 2.49
C HIS A 89 -18.75 29.70 4.01
N GLY A 90 -17.69 29.90 4.81
CA GLY A 90 -17.80 30.11 6.27
C GLY A 90 -17.95 28.85 7.15
N GLY A 91 -17.86 27.66 6.55
CA GLY A 91 -17.80 26.37 7.24
C GLY A 91 -16.37 25.82 7.39
N THR A 92 -16.25 24.52 7.69
CA THR A 92 -14.95 23.87 8.01
C THR A 92 -14.51 22.78 7.02
N ARG A 93 -15.39 22.29 6.15
CA ARG A 93 -15.07 21.18 5.21
C ARG A 93 -14.49 21.69 3.88
N ASN A 94 -13.53 20.95 3.33
CA ASN A 94 -12.99 21.20 1.99
C ASN A 94 -12.48 19.89 1.38
N GLU A 95 -13.42 19.02 1.01
CA GLU A 95 -13.17 17.66 0.54
C GLU A 95 -14.19 17.23 -0.51
N THR A 96 -13.81 16.32 -1.40
CA THR A 96 -14.71 15.69 -2.37
C THR A 96 -15.07 14.29 -1.93
N ARG A 97 -16.27 13.81 -2.29
CA ARG A 97 -16.72 12.45 -2.01
C ARG A 97 -17.51 11.88 -3.18
N LEU A 98 -17.38 10.57 -3.37
CA LEU A 98 -18.32 9.77 -4.13
C LEU A 98 -19.33 9.16 -3.16
N THR A 99 -20.61 9.20 -3.50
CA THR A 99 -21.72 8.69 -2.69
C THR A 99 -22.76 8.00 -3.58
N GLY A 100 -23.66 7.22 -3.00
CA GLY A 100 -24.70 6.51 -3.77
C GLY A 100 -24.35 5.07 -4.15
N PHE A 101 -23.33 4.47 -3.53
CA PHE A 101 -22.90 3.09 -3.79
C PHE A 101 -23.90 1.99 -3.35
N GLY A 102 -25.02 2.31 -2.70
CA GLY A 102 -26.03 1.30 -2.32
C GLY A 102 -25.72 0.50 -1.04
N GLY A 103 -24.75 0.92 -0.23
CA GLY A 103 -24.38 0.25 1.03
C GLY A 103 -23.62 -1.07 0.79
N ALA A 104 -23.62 -1.97 1.78
CA ALA A 104 -22.88 -3.23 1.75
C ALA A 104 -23.30 -4.22 0.63
N GLN A 105 -24.32 -3.90 -0.17
CA GLN A 105 -24.67 -4.69 -1.36
C GLN A 105 -23.68 -4.50 -2.51
N SER A 106 -22.93 -3.39 -2.53
CA SER A 106 -21.88 -3.17 -3.52
C SER A 106 -20.56 -3.72 -3.02
N ALA A 107 -19.83 -4.44 -3.88
CA ALA A 107 -18.54 -5.04 -3.49
C ALA A 107 -17.50 -4.00 -3.05
N LEU A 108 -17.64 -2.73 -3.48
CA LEU A 108 -16.81 -1.61 -3.04
C LEU A 108 -17.02 -1.22 -1.58
N LEU A 109 -18.20 -1.53 -1.04
CA LEU A 109 -18.60 -1.30 0.33
C LEU A 109 -18.71 -2.60 1.14
N ASP A 110 -18.37 -3.74 0.55
CA ASP A 110 -18.38 -5.04 1.21
C ASP A 110 -17.15 -5.14 2.13
N PRO A 111 -17.34 -5.37 3.45
CA PRO A 111 -16.24 -5.60 4.37
C PRO A 111 -15.21 -6.62 3.90
N ASP A 112 -15.60 -7.67 3.17
CA ASP A 112 -14.70 -8.72 2.69
C ASP A 112 -13.75 -8.24 1.58
N SER A 113 -14.04 -7.09 0.96
CA SER A 113 -13.14 -6.41 0.02
C SER A 113 -12.05 -5.58 0.73
N THR A 114 -12.01 -5.53 2.06
CA THR A 114 -10.99 -4.77 2.82
C THR A 114 -9.59 -5.31 2.52
N GLY A 115 -8.71 -4.46 1.99
CA GLY A 115 -7.35 -4.81 1.55
C GLY A 115 -7.24 -5.20 0.07
N ALA A 116 -8.37 -5.37 -0.64
CA ALA A 116 -8.37 -5.63 -2.07
C ALA A 116 -7.81 -4.43 -2.86
N LEU A 117 -7.17 -4.71 -4.00
CA LEU A 117 -6.81 -3.67 -4.96
C LEU A 117 -8.06 -3.32 -5.76
N ALA A 118 -8.44 -2.04 -5.80
CA ALA A 118 -9.51 -1.54 -6.64
C ALA A 118 -8.95 -0.54 -7.65
N ILE A 119 -9.36 -0.69 -8.91
CA ILE A 119 -8.98 0.18 -10.03
C ILE A 119 -10.24 0.89 -10.52
N PHE A 120 -10.21 2.22 -10.49
CA PHE A 120 -11.25 3.09 -11.02
C PHE A 120 -10.76 3.70 -12.33
N ALA A 121 -11.28 3.22 -13.46
CA ALA A 121 -11.04 3.77 -14.78
C ALA A 121 -12.11 4.81 -15.10
N PHE A 122 -11.80 6.07 -14.81
CA PHE A 122 -12.66 7.21 -15.10
C PHE A 122 -12.51 7.66 -16.54
N LYS A 123 -13.62 7.85 -17.25
CA LYS A 123 -13.64 8.68 -18.45
C LYS A 123 -14.02 10.10 -18.04
N VAL A 124 -13.22 11.04 -18.52
CA VAL A 124 -13.38 12.45 -18.19
C VAL A 124 -14.66 13.01 -18.81
N GLU A 125 -15.40 13.79 -18.03
CA GLU A 125 -16.56 14.55 -18.49
C GLU A 125 -16.15 15.55 -19.58
N THR A 126 -16.95 15.64 -20.63
CA THR A 126 -16.81 16.66 -21.68
C THR A 126 -18.11 17.45 -21.79
N GLU A 127 -18.10 18.54 -22.57
CA GLU A 127 -19.32 19.34 -22.82
C GLU A 127 -20.48 18.51 -23.41
N THR A 128 -20.17 17.39 -24.07
CA THR A 128 -21.15 16.57 -24.80
C THR A 128 -21.32 15.16 -24.24
N SER A 129 -20.54 14.76 -23.23
CA SER A 129 -20.58 13.42 -22.64
C SER A 129 -20.37 13.48 -21.13
N PRO A 130 -21.28 12.88 -20.33
CA PRO A 130 -21.06 12.79 -18.89
C PRO A 130 -19.81 11.96 -18.60
N ALA A 131 -19.25 12.13 -17.40
CA ALA A 131 -18.27 11.16 -16.91
C ALA A 131 -18.90 9.77 -16.83
N GLU A 132 -18.04 8.75 -16.90
CA GLU A 132 -18.38 7.35 -16.58
C GLU A 132 -17.19 6.74 -15.85
N CYS A 133 -17.44 5.73 -15.03
CA CYS A 133 -16.37 5.04 -14.30
C CYS A 133 -16.55 3.53 -14.41
N HIS A 134 -15.50 2.86 -14.85
CA HIS A 134 -15.41 1.40 -14.85
C HIS A 134 -14.52 0.96 -13.70
N VAL A 135 -14.96 -0.02 -12.93
CA VAL A 135 -14.30 -0.41 -11.69
C VAL A 135 -14.04 -1.91 -11.65
N TRP A 136 -12.79 -2.25 -11.36
CA TRP A 136 -12.40 -3.62 -11.07
C TRP A 136 -11.92 -3.72 -9.62
N VAL A 137 -12.55 -4.59 -8.81
CA VAL A 137 -12.08 -4.95 -7.48
C VAL A 137 -11.40 -6.31 -7.59
N CYS A 138 -10.08 -6.34 -7.42
CA CYS A 138 -9.27 -7.54 -7.60
C CYS A 138 -9.60 -8.62 -6.55
N GLY A 139 -9.86 -9.83 -7.02
CA GLY A 139 -10.01 -11.04 -6.21
C GLY A 139 -8.94 -12.08 -6.52
N GLY A 140 -9.36 -13.35 -6.58
CA GLY A 140 -8.53 -14.46 -7.07
C GLY A 140 -7.29 -14.76 -6.22
N GLU A 141 -7.41 -14.66 -4.90
CA GLU A 141 -6.32 -14.88 -3.93
C GLU A 141 -5.08 -13.99 -4.17
N GLY A 142 -5.28 -12.83 -4.79
CA GLY A 142 -4.22 -11.85 -5.08
C GLY A 142 -3.61 -11.97 -6.47
N THR A 143 -3.95 -12.98 -7.27
CA THR A 143 -3.41 -13.15 -8.64
C THR A 143 -3.82 -12.01 -9.58
N GLU A 144 -5.06 -11.52 -9.47
CA GLU A 144 -5.53 -10.35 -10.21
C GLU A 144 -4.77 -9.09 -9.82
N ALA A 145 -4.50 -8.91 -8.52
CA ALA A 145 -3.74 -7.76 -8.04
C ALA A 145 -2.30 -7.80 -8.56
N ASP A 146 -1.66 -8.99 -8.57
CA ASP A 146 -0.32 -9.17 -9.12
C ASP A 146 -0.28 -8.78 -10.61
N PHE A 147 -1.27 -9.21 -11.38
CA PHE A 147 -1.40 -8.89 -12.82
C PHE A 147 -1.56 -7.38 -13.08
N VAL A 148 -2.36 -6.68 -12.27
CA VAL A 148 -2.50 -5.21 -12.37
C VAL A 148 -1.19 -4.51 -11.97
N GLU A 149 -0.55 -4.96 -10.90
CA GLU A 149 0.70 -4.38 -10.38
C GLU A 149 1.90 -4.62 -11.32
N GLU A 150 1.86 -5.62 -12.20
CA GLU A 150 2.84 -5.76 -13.30
C GLU A 150 2.80 -4.58 -14.27
N ARG A 151 1.64 -3.96 -14.46
CA ARG A 151 1.47 -2.79 -15.34
C ARG A 151 1.66 -1.46 -14.62
N LEU A 152 1.06 -1.32 -13.43
CA LEU A 152 1.05 -0.06 -12.69
C LEU A 152 2.27 0.13 -11.78
N GLY A 153 2.99 -0.95 -11.48
CA GLY A 153 3.87 -1.00 -10.32
C GLY A 153 3.09 -1.29 -9.02
N PRO A 154 3.80 -1.39 -7.88
CA PRO A 154 3.19 -1.74 -6.60
C PRO A 154 2.18 -0.68 -6.12
N VAL A 155 1.03 -1.13 -5.59
CA VAL A 155 0.01 -0.27 -4.98
C VAL A 155 -0.05 -0.55 -3.48
N GLU A 156 0.60 0.32 -2.70
CA GLU A 156 0.70 0.22 -1.24
C GLU A 156 -0.53 0.85 -0.55
N PRO A 157 -0.92 0.38 0.66
CA PRO A 157 -1.95 1.04 1.47
C PRO A 157 -1.64 2.53 1.66
N LYS A 158 -2.67 3.39 1.63
CA LYS A 158 -2.58 4.87 1.66
C LYS A 158 -1.86 5.56 0.49
N ILE A 159 -1.21 4.83 -0.43
CA ILE A 159 -0.47 5.39 -1.55
C ILE A 159 -1.15 4.96 -2.87
N PRO A 160 -2.15 5.73 -3.34
CA PRO A 160 -2.80 5.40 -4.60
C PRO A 160 -1.88 5.63 -5.80
N VAL A 161 -2.12 4.89 -6.87
CA VAL A 161 -1.45 5.08 -8.16
C VAL A 161 -2.43 5.71 -9.14
N ILE A 162 -2.00 6.77 -9.80
CA ILE A 162 -2.75 7.40 -10.88
C ILE A 162 -2.04 7.09 -12.19
N TRP A 163 -2.76 6.55 -13.16
CA TRP A 163 -2.21 6.22 -14.47
C TRP A 163 -3.10 6.78 -15.58
N ARG A 164 -2.47 7.40 -16.58
CA ARG A 164 -3.14 8.02 -17.73
C ARG A 164 -2.58 7.38 -19.00
N PRO A 165 -3.33 6.53 -19.69
CA PRO A 165 -2.83 5.86 -20.88
C PRO A 165 -2.54 6.87 -22.00
N GLY A 166 -1.34 6.79 -22.58
CA GLY A 166 -0.97 7.56 -23.77
C GLY A 166 -0.64 9.04 -23.53
N VAL A 167 -0.50 9.49 -22.28
CA VAL A 167 -0.11 10.88 -21.96
C VAL A 167 1.39 10.96 -21.70
N SER A 168 2.10 11.79 -22.48
CA SER A 168 3.55 12.00 -22.38
C SER A 168 3.98 13.23 -21.57
N ASP A 169 3.04 14.12 -21.23
CA ASP A 169 3.36 15.40 -20.58
C ASP A 169 3.79 15.26 -19.11
N PRO A 170 4.60 16.19 -18.58
CA PRO A 170 5.03 16.20 -17.18
C PRO A 170 3.80 16.28 -16.28
N GLN A 171 3.50 15.16 -15.63
CA GLN A 171 2.41 15.10 -14.68
C GLN A 171 2.89 15.80 -13.41
N ALA A 172 2.20 16.85 -12.98
CA ALA A 172 2.40 17.36 -11.64
C ALA A 172 2.20 16.16 -10.70
N ASP A 173 3.23 15.80 -9.92
CA ASP A 173 3.07 14.84 -8.85
C ASP A 173 1.99 15.44 -7.94
N LEU A 174 0.76 14.94 -8.05
CA LEU A 174 -0.40 15.40 -7.27
C LEU A 174 -0.16 15.23 -5.76
N PHE A 175 0.92 14.54 -5.40
CA PHE A 175 1.41 14.27 -4.06
C PHE A 175 2.76 14.93 -3.76
N THR A 176 3.27 15.86 -4.59
CA THR A 176 4.49 16.62 -4.26
C THR A 176 4.25 17.48 -3.02
N ALA A 177 4.79 17.03 -1.90
CA ALA A 177 4.95 17.86 -0.73
C ALA A 177 5.89 19.02 -1.07
N VAL A 178 5.50 20.23 -0.69
CA VAL A 178 6.42 21.37 -0.68
C VAL A 178 7.62 20.99 0.19
N PRO A 179 8.87 21.08 -0.30
CA PRO A 179 10.04 20.70 0.49
C PRO A 179 10.14 21.63 1.70
N SER A 180 9.74 21.10 2.85
CA SER A 180 10.07 21.64 4.17
C SER A 180 11.18 20.79 4.77
N ARG A 181 11.89 21.28 5.79
CA ARG A 181 12.89 20.47 6.53
C ARG A 181 12.33 19.17 7.15
N ALA A 182 11.02 18.96 7.12
CA ALA A 182 10.38 17.70 7.50
C ALA A 182 10.37 16.64 6.38
N SER A 183 10.64 17.02 5.12
CA SER A 183 10.82 16.10 4.00
C SER A 183 12.17 15.40 4.07
N CYS A 184 12.23 14.16 3.60
CA CYS A 184 13.44 13.37 3.36
C CYS A 184 13.86 13.35 1.90
N TRP A 185 13.23 14.15 1.05
CA TRP A 185 13.63 14.30 -0.35
C TRP A 185 15.08 14.80 -0.44
N LEU A 186 15.96 14.01 -1.08
CA LEU A 186 17.35 14.40 -1.27
C LEU A 186 17.46 15.37 -2.45
N GLN A 187 18.10 16.51 -2.22
CA GLN A 187 18.54 17.36 -3.32
C GLN A 187 19.67 16.66 -4.10
N PRO A 188 19.88 16.98 -5.39
CA PRO A 188 20.94 16.35 -6.18
C PRO A 188 22.34 16.42 -5.52
N SER A 189 22.64 17.48 -4.78
CA SER A 189 23.90 17.63 -4.03
C SER A 189 24.00 16.75 -2.78
N GLU A 190 22.89 16.21 -2.28
CA GLU A 190 22.81 15.36 -1.09
C GLU A 190 22.81 13.86 -1.45
N ILE A 191 22.66 13.53 -2.74
CA ILE A 191 22.71 12.17 -3.26
C ILE A 191 24.18 11.77 -3.43
N PRO A 192 24.65 10.66 -2.81
CA PRO A 192 26.00 10.16 -3.03
C PRO A 192 26.28 9.91 -4.52
N GLU A 193 27.43 10.37 -5.02
CA GLU A 193 27.81 10.19 -6.44
C GLU A 193 27.82 8.72 -6.88
N ALA A 194 28.20 7.81 -5.97
CA ALA A 194 28.16 6.37 -6.19
C ALA A 194 26.74 5.88 -6.55
N TRP A 195 25.69 6.48 -5.98
CA TRP A 195 24.29 6.11 -6.22
C TRP A 195 23.78 6.58 -7.59
N LEU A 196 24.36 7.64 -8.13
CA LEU A 196 24.07 8.10 -9.50
C LEU A 196 24.73 7.19 -10.54
N THR A 197 25.84 6.55 -10.19
CA THR A 197 26.53 5.57 -11.05
C THR A 197 25.88 4.19 -10.97
N ALA A 198 25.57 3.73 -9.76
CA ALA A 198 24.93 2.45 -9.49
C ALA A 198 23.75 2.65 -8.54
N PHE A 199 22.54 2.31 -8.98
CA PHE A 199 21.33 2.51 -8.17
C PHE A 199 21.46 1.79 -6.82
N PRO A 200 21.21 2.46 -5.68
CA PRO A 200 21.46 1.90 -4.37
C PRO A 200 20.52 0.72 -4.07
N THR A 201 21.02 -0.19 -3.25
CA THR A 201 20.23 -1.28 -2.70
C THR A 201 19.21 -0.75 -1.68
N GLY A 202 18.16 -1.52 -1.44
CA GLY A 202 17.18 -1.17 -0.41
C GLY A 202 17.80 -0.98 0.98
N ARG A 203 18.86 -1.73 1.32
CA ARG A 203 19.54 -1.58 2.62
C ARG A 203 20.26 -0.25 2.76
N GLU A 204 20.97 0.19 1.71
CA GLU A 204 21.66 1.49 1.69
C GLU A 204 20.68 2.66 1.81
N ILE A 205 19.51 2.57 1.16
CA ILE A 205 18.44 3.56 1.31
C ILE A 205 17.92 3.58 2.76
N ILE A 206 17.75 2.41 3.39
CA ILE A 206 17.28 2.29 4.78
C ILE A 206 18.31 2.87 5.75
N GLU A 207 19.59 2.59 5.57
CA GLU A 207 20.68 3.18 6.37
C GLU A 207 20.67 4.71 6.27
N ARG A 208 20.51 5.25 5.05
CA ARG A 208 20.36 6.69 4.85
C ARG A 208 19.11 7.23 5.52
N THR A 209 17.99 6.53 5.43
CA THR A 209 16.73 6.88 6.10
C THR A 209 16.92 6.99 7.61
N ILE A 210 17.59 6.01 8.23
CA ILE A 210 17.89 5.99 9.66
C ILE A 210 18.81 7.17 10.02
N SER A 211 19.80 7.49 9.19
CA SER A 211 20.68 8.66 9.42
C SER A 211 19.91 9.99 9.45
N LEU A 212 18.86 10.13 8.64
CA LEU A 212 18.00 11.33 8.61
C LEU A 212 16.90 11.32 9.68
N ARG A 213 16.53 10.14 10.18
CA ARG A 213 15.48 9.92 11.17
C ARG A 213 15.93 8.93 12.27
N PRO A 214 16.96 9.29 13.07
CA PRO A 214 17.53 8.39 14.07
C PRO A 214 16.55 8.13 15.22
N ALA A 215 15.92 9.19 15.74
CA ALA A 215 14.76 9.24 16.66
C ALA A 215 14.50 8.02 17.58
N SER A 216 15.53 7.45 18.21
CA SER A 216 15.42 6.22 19.03
C SER A 216 14.53 6.37 20.27
N ALA A 217 14.31 7.60 20.74
CA ALA A 217 13.40 7.90 21.86
C ALA A 217 11.90 7.88 21.48
N MET A 218 11.57 7.72 20.19
CA MET A 218 10.18 7.57 19.75
C MET A 218 9.73 6.10 19.85
N PRO A 219 8.43 5.85 20.12
CA PRO A 219 7.88 4.50 20.08
C PRO A 219 8.17 3.80 18.76
N VAL A 220 8.41 2.48 18.81
CA VAL A 220 8.82 1.68 17.65
C VAL A 220 7.85 1.84 16.48
N ASP A 221 6.55 1.75 16.76
CA ASP A 221 5.47 1.87 15.78
C ASP A 221 5.50 3.23 15.05
N VAL A 222 5.77 4.31 15.78
CA VAL A 222 5.85 5.66 15.21
C VAL A 222 7.11 5.80 14.34
N ARG A 223 8.25 5.28 14.80
CA ARG A 223 9.49 5.25 14.00
C ARG A 223 9.29 4.51 12.68
N LEU A 224 8.65 3.34 12.71
CA LEU A 224 8.38 2.55 11.49
C LEU A 224 7.62 3.39 10.45
N MET A 225 6.53 4.03 10.87
CA MET A 225 5.69 4.81 9.94
C MET A 225 6.42 6.03 9.39
N LEU A 226 7.16 6.77 10.23
CA LEU A 226 7.93 7.94 9.80
C LEU A 226 9.07 7.55 8.85
N ARG A 227 9.78 6.46 9.16
CA ARG A 227 10.89 6.00 8.33
C ARG A 227 10.42 5.43 6.99
N ARG A 228 9.27 4.76 6.94
CA ARG A 228 8.66 4.32 5.65
C ARG A 228 8.33 5.48 4.73
N ALA A 229 7.73 6.55 5.25
CA ALA A 229 7.46 7.75 4.47
C ALA A 229 8.78 8.41 3.98
N CYS A 230 9.76 8.50 4.88
CA CYS A 230 11.09 9.06 4.58
C CYS A 230 11.83 8.23 3.51
N GLU A 231 11.82 6.90 3.62
CA GLU A 231 12.43 5.95 2.67
C GLU A 231 11.80 6.10 1.28
N PHE A 232 10.47 6.23 1.22
CA PHE A 232 9.75 6.46 -0.04
C PHE A 232 10.21 7.76 -0.72
N GLU A 233 10.35 8.86 0.01
CA GLU A 233 10.82 10.15 -0.53
C GLU A 233 12.28 10.08 -1.00
N ILE A 234 13.16 9.44 -0.23
CA ILE A 234 14.56 9.23 -0.62
C ILE A 234 14.62 8.41 -1.90
N PHE A 235 13.92 7.26 -1.96
CA PHE A 235 13.87 6.42 -3.15
C PHE A 235 13.40 7.21 -4.39
N LYS A 236 12.34 8.01 -4.25
CA LYS A 236 11.80 8.83 -5.35
C LYS A 236 12.80 9.88 -5.82
N SER A 237 13.49 10.56 -4.90
CA SER A 237 14.52 11.54 -5.25
C SER A 237 15.69 10.92 -6.02
N ILE A 238 16.12 9.71 -5.66
CA ILE A 238 17.19 8.98 -6.35
C ILE A 238 16.69 8.46 -7.70
N GLU A 239 15.47 7.91 -7.75
CA GLU A 239 14.82 7.49 -9.00
C GLU A 239 14.77 8.64 -10.01
N GLU A 240 14.35 9.83 -9.58
CA GLU A 240 14.31 11.00 -10.44
C GLU A 240 15.71 11.42 -10.90
N ALA A 241 16.67 11.52 -9.98
CA ALA A 241 18.04 11.91 -10.32
C ALA A 241 18.75 10.91 -11.26
N SER A 242 18.48 9.61 -11.12
CA SER A 242 19.12 8.55 -11.92
C SER A 242 18.49 8.37 -13.30
N TRP A 243 17.16 8.50 -13.42
CA TRP A 243 16.43 8.10 -14.63
C TRP A 243 15.84 9.27 -15.40
N LEU A 244 15.46 10.38 -14.76
CA LEU A 244 14.87 11.53 -15.45
C LEU A 244 15.81 12.15 -16.50
N PRO A 245 17.14 12.29 -16.27
CA PRO A 245 18.06 12.77 -17.31
C PRO A 245 18.02 11.89 -18.56
N LYS A 246 18.04 10.57 -18.38
CA LYS A 246 17.97 9.58 -19.48
C LYS A 246 16.63 9.64 -20.22
N ILE A 247 15.53 9.85 -19.50
CA ILE A 247 14.20 10.03 -20.11
C ILE A 247 14.17 11.31 -20.95
N LYS A 248 14.78 12.41 -20.47
CA LYS A 248 14.84 13.70 -21.17
C LYS A 248 15.73 13.65 -22.41
N GLU A 249 16.81 12.86 -22.40
CA GLU A 249 17.64 12.60 -23.57
C GLU A 249 16.89 11.84 -24.68
N GLY A 250 15.89 11.05 -24.31
CA GLY A 250 15.07 10.27 -25.22
C GLY A 250 15.70 8.92 -25.59
N PHE A 251 15.01 8.17 -26.46
CA PHE A 251 15.39 6.81 -26.84
C PHE A 251 15.47 6.66 -28.36
N HIS A 252 16.46 5.89 -28.82
CA HIS A 252 16.66 5.61 -30.24
C HIS A 252 15.88 4.38 -30.74
N SER A 253 15.29 3.59 -29.84
CA SER A 253 14.48 2.42 -30.17
C SER A 253 13.41 2.17 -29.12
N ILE A 254 12.34 1.48 -29.54
CA ILE A 254 11.28 1.01 -28.65
C ILE A 254 11.85 0.04 -27.61
N ASP A 255 12.73 -0.88 -28.01
CA ASP A 255 13.34 -1.85 -27.10
C ASP A 255 14.19 -1.18 -26.00
N GLY A 256 14.91 -0.10 -26.35
CA GLY A 256 15.68 0.68 -25.38
C GLY A 256 14.77 1.36 -24.35
N PHE A 257 13.66 1.94 -24.80
CA PHE A 257 12.64 2.51 -23.91
C PHE A 257 12.03 1.45 -22.99
N LEU A 258 11.58 0.32 -23.55
CA LEU A 258 10.95 -0.77 -22.79
C LEU A 258 11.92 -1.40 -21.78
N GLY A 259 13.19 -1.57 -22.15
CA GLY A 259 14.23 -2.07 -21.24
C GLY A 259 14.42 -1.17 -20.01
N MET A 260 14.43 0.15 -20.21
CA MET A 260 14.55 1.10 -19.09
C MET A 260 13.27 1.16 -18.25
N ALA A 261 12.10 1.18 -18.88
CA ALA A 261 10.82 1.15 -18.18
C ALA A 261 10.68 -0.09 -17.27
N ASN A 262 11.05 -1.27 -17.79
CA ASN A 262 11.07 -2.51 -17.01
C ASN A 262 12.06 -2.43 -15.84
N THR A 263 13.24 -1.85 -16.04
CA THR A 263 14.23 -1.67 -14.97
C THR A 263 13.68 -0.82 -13.82
N ILE A 264 13.00 0.29 -14.16
CA ILE A 264 12.36 1.18 -13.17
C ILE A 264 11.23 0.44 -12.43
N LEU A 265 10.36 -0.26 -13.15
CA LEU A 265 9.25 -1.03 -12.55
C LEU A 265 9.75 -2.13 -11.60
N GLN A 266 10.77 -2.88 -11.99
CA GLN A 266 11.35 -3.92 -11.14
C GLN A 266 12.06 -3.33 -9.91
N SER A 267 12.70 -2.16 -10.04
CA SER A 267 13.26 -1.44 -8.89
C SER A 267 12.18 -1.07 -7.87
N ARG A 268 11.05 -0.50 -8.32
CA ARG A 268 9.89 -0.18 -7.47
C ARG A 268 9.31 -1.42 -6.78
N LYS A 269 9.13 -2.52 -7.53
CA LYS A 269 8.58 -3.79 -7.01
C LYS A 269 9.50 -4.40 -5.94
N SER A 270 10.80 -4.44 -6.22
CA SER A 270 11.83 -4.94 -5.28
C SER A 270 11.82 -4.15 -3.97
N ARG A 271 11.75 -2.81 -4.06
CA ARG A 271 11.67 -1.92 -2.89
C ARG A 271 10.40 -2.19 -2.07
N ALA A 272 9.23 -2.13 -2.70
CA ALA A 272 7.95 -2.30 -2.01
C ALA A 272 7.84 -3.67 -1.30
N GLY A 273 8.42 -4.72 -1.88
CA GLY A 273 8.47 -6.06 -1.29
C GLY A 273 9.31 -6.13 -0.03
N LYS A 274 10.51 -5.53 -0.01
CA LYS A 274 11.49 -5.68 1.08
C LYS A 274 11.54 -4.54 2.09
N SER A 275 10.92 -3.40 1.80
CA SER A 275 10.98 -2.19 2.64
C SER A 275 10.49 -2.46 4.07
N LEU A 276 9.37 -3.17 4.24
CA LEU A 276 8.85 -3.51 5.57
C LEU A 276 9.81 -4.42 6.35
N GLU A 277 10.37 -5.44 5.71
CA GLU A 277 11.35 -6.35 6.31
C GLU A 277 12.60 -5.57 6.75
N TYR A 278 13.19 -4.76 5.87
CA TYR A 278 14.42 -4.03 6.21
C TYR A 278 14.22 -3.02 7.33
N HIS A 279 13.11 -2.29 7.35
CA HIS A 279 12.79 -1.42 8.48
C HIS A 279 12.58 -2.20 9.78
N THR A 280 11.91 -3.36 9.71
CA THR A 280 11.67 -4.20 10.88
C THR A 280 12.99 -4.73 11.44
N ALA A 281 13.88 -5.26 10.59
CA ALA A 281 15.20 -5.72 10.99
C ALA A 281 16.00 -4.62 11.72
N ALA A 282 16.05 -3.42 11.12
CA ALA A 282 16.75 -2.29 11.74
C ALA A 282 16.15 -1.86 13.08
N LEU A 283 14.82 -1.89 13.22
CA LEU A 283 14.14 -1.58 14.49
C LEU A 283 14.44 -2.64 15.56
N LEU A 284 14.45 -3.93 15.21
CA LEU A 284 14.81 -5.00 16.14
C LEU A 284 16.23 -4.80 16.69
N GLU A 285 17.18 -4.44 15.82
CA GLU A 285 18.57 -4.15 16.20
C GLU A 285 18.69 -2.93 17.12
N GLU A 286 17.99 -1.84 16.80
CA GLU A 286 17.94 -0.63 17.65
C GLU A 286 17.30 -0.91 19.01
N GLU A 287 16.35 -1.84 19.04
CA GLU A 287 15.74 -2.38 20.25
C GLU A 287 16.62 -3.45 20.93
N GLY A 288 17.91 -3.52 20.62
CA GLY A 288 18.87 -4.35 21.34
C GLY A 288 18.72 -5.85 21.10
N LEU A 289 17.92 -6.28 20.12
CA LEU A 289 17.92 -7.66 19.66
C LEU A 289 19.08 -7.84 18.68
N ALA A 290 20.14 -8.54 19.09
CA ALA A 290 21.30 -8.76 18.24
C ALA A 290 21.00 -9.78 17.12
N PRO A 291 21.29 -9.48 15.84
CA PRO A 291 21.14 -10.43 14.74
C PRO A 291 21.98 -11.68 14.95
N GLY A 292 21.44 -12.84 14.58
CA GLY A 292 22.08 -14.16 14.73
C GLY A 292 21.92 -14.80 16.10
N THR A 293 21.71 -14.02 17.16
CA THR A 293 21.56 -14.54 18.54
C THR A 293 20.18 -14.32 19.13
N ALA A 294 19.57 -13.16 18.88
CA ALA A 294 18.24 -12.80 19.35
C ALA A 294 17.17 -12.82 18.25
N PHE A 295 17.58 -12.69 16.98
CA PHE A 295 16.71 -12.95 15.84
C PHE A 295 17.53 -13.32 14.59
N VAL A 296 16.89 -13.96 13.61
CA VAL A 296 17.48 -14.19 12.27
C VAL A 296 16.49 -13.72 11.22
N HIS A 297 16.97 -12.92 10.28
CA HIS A 297 16.19 -12.41 9.15
C HIS A 297 16.41 -13.33 7.92
N ASN A 298 15.32 -13.78 7.31
CA ASN A 298 15.28 -14.70 6.17
C ASN A 298 16.07 -16.02 6.39
N PRO A 299 15.96 -16.71 7.55
CA PRO A 299 16.63 -17.98 7.77
C PRO A 299 16.12 -19.07 6.82
N LEU A 300 16.99 -20.03 6.53
CA LEU A 300 16.58 -21.30 5.94
C LEU A 300 16.33 -22.28 7.09
N ILE A 301 15.10 -22.77 7.21
CA ILE A 301 14.71 -23.79 8.18
C ILE A 301 14.00 -24.95 7.47
N GLU A 302 14.03 -26.12 8.09
CA GLU A 302 13.34 -27.32 7.60
C GLU A 302 13.62 -27.58 6.10
N ILE A 303 12.68 -28.22 5.40
CA ILE A 303 12.78 -28.48 3.96
C ILE A 303 12.36 -27.20 3.21
N ASN A 304 13.34 -26.31 3.01
CA ASN A 304 13.25 -25.12 2.15
C ASN A 304 12.24 -24.03 2.58
N LYS A 305 11.88 -23.98 3.87
CA LYS A 305 11.04 -22.91 4.40
C LYS A 305 11.89 -21.72 4.81
N ARG A 306 11.37 -20.53 4.55
CA ARG A 306 12.04 -19.25 4.79
C ARG A 306 11.04 -18.24 5.36
N PRO A 307 10.78 -18.28 6.68
CA PRO A 307 10.02 -17.21 7.30
C PRO A 307 10.82 -15.90 7.22
N ASP A 308 10.14 -14.75 7.23
CA ASP A 308 10.83 -13.46 7.15
C ASP A 308 11.71 -13.24 8.40
N PHE A 309 11.20 -13.53 9.60
CA PHE A 309 11.96 -13.46 10.85
C PHE A 309 11.71 -14.67 11.75
N LEU A 310 12.78 -15.13 12.39
CA LEU A 310 12.77 -16.21 13.37
C LEU A 310 13.46 -15.79 14.66
N PHE A 311 12.91 -16.20 15.79
CA PHE A 311 13.42 -15.87 17.12
C PHE A 311 13.50 -17.13 18.01
N PRO A 312 14.54 -17.25 18.86
CA PRO A 312 15.70 -16.35 18.94
C PRO A 312 16.76 -16.65 17.86
N SER A 313 16.90 -17.91 17.46
CA SER A 313 17.90 -18.33 16.47
C SER A 313 17.50 -19.63 15.76
N VAL A 314 18.16 -19.94 14.64
CA VAL A 314 17.99 -21.21 13.93
C VAL A 314 18.42 -22.39 14.82
N ALA A 315 19.50 -22.25 15.60
CA ALA A 315 19.95 -23.29 16.51
C ALA A 315 18.89 -23.65 17.57
N ALA A 316 18.23 -22.64 18.15
CA ALA A 316 17.12 -22.86 19.09
C ALA A 316 15.91 -23.51 18.38
N TYR A 317 15.66 -23.14 17.13
CA TYR A 317 14.59 -23.72 16.31
C TYR A 317 14.87 -25.16 15.87
N GLU A 318 16.12 -25.59 15.73
CA GLU A 318 16.46 -26.98 15.37
C GLU A 318 16.61 -27.87 16.61
N ASP A 319 16.85 -27.29 17.78
CA ASP A 319 16.96 -28.01 19.05
C ASP A 319 15.59 -28.43 19.59
N ASN A 320 15.25 -29.72 19.47
CA ASN A 320 14.01 -30.29 20.00
C ASN A 320 13.87 -30.19 21.53
N SER A 321 14.97 -29.98 22.26
CA SER A 321 14.93 -29.75 23.71
C SER A 321 14.58 -28.30 24.06
N PHE A 322 14.75 -27.35 23.13
CA PHE A 322 14.34 -25.97 23.31
C PHE A 322 12.80 -25.87 23.33
N PRO A 323 12.18 -25.18 24.31
CA PRO A 323 10.72 -25.11 24.40
C PRO A 323 10.09 -24.41 23.20
N ALA A 324 9.17 -25.09 22.51
CA ALA A 324 8.50 -24.55 21.32
C ALA A 324 7.67 -23.28 21.61
N ASN A 325 7.16 -23.14 22.83
CA ASN A 325 6.43 -21.95 23.29
C ASN A 325 7.32 -20.72 23.51
N ARG A 326 8.64 -20.85 23.40
CA ARG A 326 9.61 -19.74 23.42
C ARG A 326 10.10 -19.36 22.02
N LEU A 327 9.75 -20.15 21.01
CA LEU A 327 10.02 -19.81 19.61
C LEU A 327 8.98 -18.79 19.13
N ARG A 328 9.42 -17.86 18.28
CA ARG A 328 8.54 -16.93 17.56
C ARG A 328 8.95 -16.86 16.10
N MET A 329 7.98 -16.62 15.24
CA MET A 329 8.21 -16.15 13.88
C MET A 329 7.40 -14.88 13.67
N LEU A 330 7.93 -13.97 12.85
CA LEU A 330 7.23 -12.80 12.37
C LEU A 330 7.33 -12.77 10.85
N ALA A 331 6.20 -12.88 10.17
CA ALA A 331 6.10 -12.58 8.74
C ALA A 331 5.80 -11.09 8.56
N ALA A 332 6.31 -10.47 7.51
CA ALA A 332 6.13 -9.06 7.20
C ALA A 332 5.47 -8.91 5.83
N LYS A 333 4.20 -8.49 5.79
CA LYS A 333 3.45 -8.27 4.54
C LYS A 333 2.81 -6.89 4.55
N THR A 334 3.23 -6.01 3.64
CA THR A 334 2.63 -4.66 3.52
C THR A 334 1.10 -4.72 3.40
N THR A 335 0.58 -5.66 2.61
CA THR A 335 -0.85 -5.98 2.47
C THR A 335 -1.06 -7.48 2.69
N CYS A 336 -2.01 -7.87 3.55
CA CYS A 336 -2.22 -9.28 3.92
C CYS A 336 -3.39 -9.96 3.19
N LYS A 337 -4.51 -9.26 2.93
CA LYS A 337 -5.76 -9.72 2.28
C LYS A 337 -5.89 -11.24 2.13
N ASP A 338 -5.54 -11.83 1.00
CA ASP A 338 -5.65 -13.29 0.78
C ASP A 338 -4.29 -13.99 0.95
N ARG A 339 -3.20 -13.22 0.99
CA ARG A 339 -1.81 -13.71 1.01
C ARG A 339 -1.33 -14.15 2.39
N TRP A 340 -2.08 -13.87 3.46
CA TRP A 340 -1.72 -14.34 4.81
C TRP A 340 -1.72 -15.86 4.92
N ARG A 341 -2.45 -16.60 4.07
CA ARG A 341 -2.46 -18.06 4.12
C ARG A 341 -1.08 -18.69 3.85
N GLN A 342 -0.23 -17.97 3.11
CA GLN A 342 1.12 -18.41 2.77
C GLN A 342 1.98 -18.63 4.02
N ILE A 343 1.74 -17.87 5.10
CA ILE A 343 2.58 -17.90 6.31
C ILE A 343 2.24 -19.06 7.26
N ILE A 344 1.09 -19.71 7.08
CA ILE A 344 0.60 -20.76 8.01
C ILE A 344 1.57 -21.95 8.05
N ASN A 345 2.24 -22.23 6.92
CA ASN A 345 3.09 -23.41 6.74
C ASN A 345 4.59 -23.06 6.78
N GLU A 346 4.99 -21.86 7.22
CA GLU A 346 6.39 -21.42 7.16
C GLU A 346 7.28 -21.93 8.31
N ALA A 347 6.70 -22.38 9.43
CA ALA A 347 7.47 -22.95 10.55
C ALA A 347 6.63 -23.95 11.37
N ASP A 348 6.93 -25.24 11.29
CA ASP A 348 6.09 -26.29 11.87
C ASP A 348 6.12 -26.32 13.40
N ARG A 349 7.27 -25.99 14.02
CA ARG A 349 7.40 -25.97 15.49
C ARG A 349 6.66 -24.79 16.13
N ILE A 350 6.33 -23.76 15.35
CA ILE A 350 5.73 -22.53 15.86
C ILE A 350 4.23 -22.55 15.55
N GLN A 351 3.42 -22.85 16.57
CA GLN A 351 1.97 -22.91 16.41
C GLN A 351 1.34 -21.52 16.17
N THR A 352 1.83 -20.49 16.85
CA THR A 352 1.33 -19.11 16.74
C THR A 352 2.22 -18.30 15.80
N LYS A 353 1.67 -17.86 14.67
CA LYS A 353 2.40 -17.10 13.65
C LYS A 353 2.07 -15.63 13.78
N HIS A 354 3.08 -14.78 13.95
CA HIS A 354 2.86 -13.33 13.99
C HIS A 354 2.98 -12.77 12.57
N LEU A 355 2.07 -11.87 12.21
CA LEU A 355 2.03 -11.23 10.90
C LEU A 355 2.05 -9.71 11.07
N LEU A 356 3.18 -9.09 10.79
CA LEU A 356 3.31 -7.65 10.67
C LEU A 356 2.67 -7.16 9.37
N THR A 357 1.71 -6.25 9.47
CA THR A 357 1.08 -5.65 8.29
C THR A 357 0.78 -4.16 8.43
N LEU A 358 0.76 -3.46 7.30
CA LEU A 358 0.34 -2.06 7.18
C LEU A 358 -1.05 -1.92 6.54
N GLN A 359 -1.75 -3.03 6.34
CA GLN A 359 -3.11 -3.02 5.79
C GLN A 359 -4.05 -2.23 6.72
N GLU A 360 -4.86 -1.37 6.11
CA GLU A 360 -5.82 -0.52 6.81
C GLU A 360 -7.11 -1.29 7.12
N GLY A 361 -7.05 -2.20 8.08
CA GLY A 361 -8.19 -2.99 8.52
C GLY A 361 -8.26 -4.37 7.87
N VAL A 362 -9.11 -5.21 8.45
CA VAL A 362 -9.46 -6.57 8.02
C VAL A 362 -10.95 -6.76 8.41
N SER A 363 -11.73 -7.52 7.64
CA SER A 363 -13.12 -7.81 8.00
C SER A 363 -13.19 -8.70 9.26
N GLU A 364 -14.27 -8.61 10.05
CA GLU A 364 -14.44 -9.48 11.21
C GLU A 364 -14.39 -10.98 10.83
N PRO A 365 -15.04 -11.44 9.73
CA PRO A 365 -14.90 -12.82 9.25
C PRO A 365 -13.45 -13.21 8.92
N GLN A 366 -12.76 -12.39 8.13
CA GLN A 366 -11.37 -12.67 7.75
C GLN A 366 -10.44 -12.71 8.97
N PHE A 367 -10.65 -11.83 9.95
CA PHE A 367 -9.89 -11.84 11.20
C PHE A 367 -10.13 -13.13 12.00
N ASN A 368 -11.37 -13.62 12.07
CA ASN A 368 -11.68 -14.87 12.76
C ASN A 368 -10.99 -16.05 12.08
N GLU A 369 -10.99 -16.12 10.74
CA GLU A 369 -10.25 -17.16 10.02
C GLU A 369 -8.74 -17.12 10.31
N MET A 370 -8.15 -15.93 10.39
CA MET A 370 -6.76 -15.75 10.78
C MET A 370 -6.49 -16.31 12.18
N VAL A 371 -7.36 -15.96 13.15
CA VAL A 371 -7.24 -16.41 14.54
C VAL A 371 -7.37 -17.93 14.64
N GLU A 372 -8.35 -18.53 13.95
CA GLU A 372 -8.56 -19.98 13.90
C GLU A 372 -7.35 -20.72 13.31
N ALA A 373 -6.69 -20.12 12.32
CA ALA A 373 -5.46 -20.64 11.73
C ALA A 373 -4.19 -20.40 12.58
N GLY A 374 -4.33 -19.79 13.77
CA GLY A 374 -3.20 -19.52 14.67
C GLY A 374 -2.37 -18.30 14.27
N VAL A 375 -2.93 -17.37 13.48
CA VAL A 375 -2.28 -16.11 13.11
C VAL A 375 -2.62 -15.02 14.12
N ARG A 376 -1.61 -14.24 14.51
CA ARG A 376 -1.72 -13.05 15.36
C ARG A 376 -1.24 -11.84 14.58
N LEU A 377 -2.10 -10.83 14.47
CA LEU A 377 -1.78 -9.61 13.75
C LEU A 377 -0.89 -8.70 14.60
N VAL A 378 0.27 -8.34 14.04
CA VAL A 378 1.12 -7.26 14.52
C VAL A 378 0.85 -6.05 13.63
N VAL A 379 0.33 -4.98 14.19
CA VAL A 379 -0.10 -3.80 13.42
C VAL A 379 0.40 -2.55 14.13
N PRO A 380 1.04 -1.60 13.42
CA PRO A 380 1.44 -0.35 14.03
C PRO A 380 0.28 0.38 14.71
N SER A 381 0.49 0.87 15.94
CA SER A 381 -0.55 1.52 16.75
C SER A 381 -1.37 2.60 16.01
N GLY A 382 -0.72 3.40 15.16
CA GLY A 382 -1.37 4.44 14.34
C GLY A 382 -2.33 3.92 13.26
N ILE A 383 -2.40 2.61 13.01
CA ILE A 383 -3.29 1.97 12.02
C ILE A 383 -4.48 1.27 12.70
N HIS A 384 -4.42 1.00 14.01
CA HIS A 384 -5.47 0.24 14.74
C HIS A 384 -6.88 0.84 14.57
N GLY A 385 -7.00 2.17 14.47
CA GLY A 385 -8.28 2.84 14.24
C GLY A 385 -8.99 2.47 12.93
N SER A 386 -8.28 1.90 11.96
CA SER A 386 -8.85 1.40 10.70
C SER A 386 -9.49 0.00 10.82
N TYR A 387 -9.22 -0.73 11.91
CA TYR A 387 -9.77 -2.06 12.16
C TYR A 387 -11.15 -1.96 12.84
N PRO A 388 -12.01 -2.99 12.69
CA PRO A 388 -13.28 -3.09 13.42
C PRO A 388 -13.08 -3.05 14.93
N GLU A 389 -14.02 -2.46 15.68
CA GLU A 389 -13.92 -2.35 17.14
C GLU A 389 -13.77 -3.70 17.85
N ALA A 390 -14.41 -4.76 17.33
CA ALA A 390 -14.28 -6.11 17.86
C ALA A 390 -12.88 -6.71 17.66
N VAL A 391 -12.14 -6.24 16.65
CA VAL A 391 -10.80 -6.76 16.30
C VAL A 391 -9.69 -6.03 17.07
N ARG A 392 -9.83 -4.71 17.30
CA ARG A 392 -8.80 -3.86 17.92
C ARG A 392 -8.18 -4.42 19.22
N PRO A 393 -8.94 -4.98 20.18
CA PRO A 393 -8.38 -5.51 21.42
C PRO A 393 -7.44 -6.72 21.24
N HIS A 394 -7.45 -7.35 20.06
CA HIS A 394 -6.66 -8.54 19.74
C HIS A 394 -5.42 -8.22 18.88
N LEU A 395 -5.25 -6.96 18.48
CA LEU A 395 -4.07 -6.51 17.73
C LEU A 395 -2.90 -6.34 18.68
N ILE A 396 -1.71 -6.70 18.19
CA ILE A 396 -0.44 -6.52 18.89
C ILE A 396 0.29 -5.38 18.20
N THR A 397 0.82 -4.40 18.93
CA THR A 397 1.72 -3.38 18.38
C THR A 397 3.10 -3.97 18.08
N LEU A 398 3.89 -3.33 17.22
CA LEU A 398 5.25 -3.83 16.98
C LEU A 398 6.10 -3.74 18.26
N GLU A 399 5.90 -2.69 19.06
CA GLU A 399 6.53 -2.52 20.37
C GLU A 399 6.17 -3.65 21.35
N GLU A 400 4.89 -4.04 21.46
CA GLU A 400 4.45 -5.16 22.29
C GLU A 400 5.04 -6.50 21.82
N PHE A 401 5.10 -6.73 20.51
CA PHE A 401 5.72 -7.94 19.96
C PHE A 401 7.20 -8.04 20.34
N ILE A 402 7.95 -6.93 20.22
CA ILE A 402 9.36 -6.87 20.64
C ILE A 402 9.49 -7.12 22.14
N GLY A 403 8.57 -6.57 22.94
CA GLY A 403 8.49 -6.84 24.37
C GLY A 403 8.31 -8.32 24.70
N ASP A 404 7.36 -9.00 24.03
CA ASP A 404 7.13 -10.44 24.18
C ASP A 404 8.38 -11.24 23.85
N VAL A 405 9.02 -10.99 22.70
CA VAL A 405 10.25 -11.66 22.26
C VAL A 405 11.39 -11.55 23.28
N ARG A 406 11.54 -10.41 23.96
CA ARG A 406 12.59 -10.23 24.99
C ARG A 406 12.34 -11.07 26.25
N THR A 407 11.08 -11.34 26.56
CA THR A 407 10.68 -12.09 27.76
C THR A 407 10.46 -13.58 27.52
N ALA A 408 10.27 -13.96 26.26
CA ALA A 408 10.08 -15.34 25.83
C ALA A 408 11.27 -16.21 26.21
#